data_AF-A0A9E5EI70-F1
#
_entry.id   AF-A0A9E5EI70-F1
#
_cell.length_a   1.000
_cell.length_b   1.000
_cell.length_c   1.000
_cell.angle_alpha   90.00
_cell.angle_beta   90.00
_cell.angle_gamma   90.00
#
_symmetry.space_group_name_H-M   'P 1'
#
loop_
_entity.id
_entity.type
_entity.pdbx_description
1 polymer ?
#
loop_
_entity_poly.entity_id
_entity_poly.type
_entity_poly.pdbx_seq_one_letter_code
_entity_poly.pdbx_strand_id
1 'polypeptide(L)'
;MELMQVKRDGSGILITFSGRLDTMASQQLKNPIRAELDRQPTNMTCNFRDVTYIGSAVLRLIFEAARELQRRNATFRVIECNPDIRRVFALTGMDHLVDGSPTPPITHEVKDGTLRIFIQGRMDAVRVGELRDSVRRLVASHRGSVRFDITAVPYAASAFVHLCIDASKTAKASGNNFGLERVAPEVAQVFRLAGLQSLLLSSL
;
A
#
# COMPACT_ATOMS: atom_id res chain seq x y z
N MET A 1 -27.15 -16.05 -5.94
CA MET A 1 -26.18 -15.86 -4.85
C MET A 1 -25.70 -14.43 -4.92
N GLU A 2 -25.68 -13.71 -3.80
CA GLU A 2 -25.31 -12.29 -3.77
C GLU A 2 -23.80 -12.14 -4.02
N LEU A 3 -23.42 -11.40 -5.07
CA LEU A 3 -22.02 -11.26 -5.50
C LEU A 3 -21.22 -10.27 -4.64
N MET A 4 -21.90 -9.45 -3.84
CA MET A 4 -21.32 -8.34 -3.08
C MET A 4 -22.05 -8.15 -1.76
N GLN A 5 -21.30 -8.18 -0.66
CA GLN A 5 -21.79 -7.82 0.67
C GLN A 5 -20.99 -6.64 1.21
N VAL A 6 -21.67 -5.74 1.93
CA VAL A 6 -21.06 -4.51 2.47
C VAL A 6 -21.17 -4.49 3.99
N LYS A 7 -20.04 -4.31 4.66
CA LYS A 7 -19.98 -3.98 6.08
C LYS A 7 -19.36 -2.59 6.23
N ARG A 8 -20.01 -1.72 7.02
CA ARG A 8 -19.57 -0.35 7.26
C ARG A 8 -19.06 -0.23 8.70
N ASP A 9 -17.97 0.50 8.90
CA ASP A 9 -17.40 0.79 10.21
C ASP A 9 -16.88 2.24 10.24
N GLY A 10 -17.64 3.12 10.89
CA GLY A 10 -17.38 4.56 10.88
C GLY A 10 -17.31 5.13 9.46
N SER A 11 -16.14 5.66 9.09
CA SER A 11 -15.86 6.18 7.74
C SER A 11 -15.20 5.15 6.80
N GLY A 12 -15.00 3.93 7.28
CA GLY A 12 -14.46 2.81 6.50
C GLY A 12 -15.54 1.86 6.02
N ILE A 13 -15.23 1.17 4.91
CA ILE A 13 -16.09 0.12 4.37
C ILE A 13 -15.28 -1.12 3.99
N LEU A 14 -15.87 -2.28 4.25
CA LEU A 14 -15.42 -3.59 3.79
C LEU A 14 -16.45 -4.13 2.80
N ILE A 15 -16.03 -4.35 1.57
CA ILE A 15 -16.83 -4.99 0.52
C ILE A 15 -16.30 -6.41 0.33
N THR A 16 -17.15 -7.41 0.51
CA THR A 16 -16.80 -8.81 0.25
C THR A 16 -17.42 -9.24 -1.07
N PHE A 17 -16.58 -9.67 -2.00
CA PHE A 17 -17.02 -10.20 -3.29
C PHE A 17 -16.99 -11.73 -3.27
N SER A 18 -17.90 -12.35 -4.00
CA SER A 18 -17.96 -13.81 -4.12
C SER A 18 -18.35 -14.26 -5.52
N GLY A 19 -18.01 -15.51 -5.85
CA GLY A 19 -18.40 -16.15 -7.10
C GLY A 19 -17.59 -15.67 -8.30
N ARG A 20 -18.22 -15.66 -9.48
CA ARG A 20 -17.57 -15.29 -10.74
C ARG A 20 -17.89 -13.83 -11.06
N LEU A 21 -16.85 -13.00 -11.18
CA LEU A 21 -16.96 -11.57 -11.44
C LEU A 21 -16.68 -11.26 -12.92
N ASP A 22 -17.58 -11.68 -13.79
CA ASP A 22 -17.50 -11.48 -15.24
C ASP A 22 -18.24 -10.22 -15.73
N THR A 23 -18.45 -10.12 -17.05
CA THR A 23 -19.17 -9.00 -17.67
C THR A 23 -20.60 -8.87 -17.13
N MET A 24 -21.31 -9.96 -16.84
CA MET A 24 -22.66 -9.87 -16.27
C MET A 24 -22.62 -9.38 -14.83
N ALA A 25 -21.66 -9.89 -14.04
CA ALA A 25 -21.42 -9.39 -12.69
C ALA A 25 -21.13 -7.88 -12.70
N SER A 26 -20.36 -7.38 -13.66
CA SER A 26 -20.05 -5.94 -13.76
C SER A 26 -21.30 -5.05 -13.85
N GLN A 27 -22.34 -5.49 -14.55
CA GLN A 27 -23.60 -4.75 -14.65
C GLN A 27 -24.33 -4.69 -13.31
N GLN A 28 -24.29 -5.78 -12.54
CA GLN A 28 -24.91 -5.87 -11.22
C GLN A 28 -24.13 -5.08 -10.16
N LEU A 29 -22.80 -5.03 -10.28
CA LEU A 29 -21.91 -4.43 -9.28
C LEU A 29 -21.69 -2.92 -9.47
N LYS A 30 -21.86 -2.39 -10.69
CA LYS A 30 -21.56 -0.98 -11.00
C LYS A 30 -22.28 0.00 -10.07
N ASN A 31 -23.60 -0.12 -9.94
CA ASN A 31 -24.40 0.82 -9.14
C ASN A 31 -24.17 0.63 -7.62
N PRO A 32 -24.12 -0.60 -7.07
CA PRO A 32 -23.74 -0.82 -5.67
C PRO A 32 -22.36 -0.26 -5.30
N ILE A 33 -21.32 -0.50 -6.11
CA ILE A 33 -19.99 0.05 -5.87
C ILE A 33 -20.04 1.58 -5.89
N ARG A 34 -20.74 2.15 -6.88
CA ARG A 34 -20.89 3.61 -6.98
C ARG A 34 -21.58 4.20 -5.77
N ALA A 35 -22.67 3.58 -5.30
CA ALA A 35 -23.40 4.03 -4.13
C ALA A 35 -22.51 4.07 -2.88
N GLU A 36 -21.62 3.09 -2.69
CA GLU A 36 -20.67 3.13 -1.57
C GLU A 36 -19.58 4.20 -1.75
N LEU A 37 -19.12 4.48 -2.98
CA LEU A 37 -18.16 5.56 -3.25
C LEU A 37 -18.75 6.95 -3.00
N ASP A 38 -20.03 7.16 -3.31
CA ASP A 38 -20.74 8.44 -3.13
C ASP A 38 -20.94 8.78 -1.64
N ARG A 39 -20.83 7.79 -0.74
CA ARG A 39 -20.79 8.02 0.73
C ARG A 39 -19.46 8.62 1.21
N GLN A 40 -18.48 8.77 0.32
CA GLN A 40 -17.16 9.35 0.59
C GLN A 40 -16.40 8.65 1.73
N PRO A 41 -16.20 7.32 1.67
CA PRO A 41 -15.44 6.62 2.70
C PRO A 41 -13.97 7.07 2.70
N THR A 42 -13.37 7.14 3.89
CA THR A 42 -11.92 7.43 4.06
C THR A 42 -11.07 6.22 3.73
N ASN A 43 -11.65 5.02 3.76
CA ASN A 43 -11.02 3.77 3.38
C ASN A 43 -12.03 2.77 2.81
N MET A 44 -11.62 2.02 1.78
CA MET A 44 -12.37 0.91 1.21
C MET A 44 -11.48 -0.33 1.12
N THR A 45 -11.90 -1.40 1.76
CA THR A 45 -11.24 -2.71 1.69
C THR A 45 -12.11 -3.65 0.89
N CYS A 46 -11.55 -4.31 -0.12
CA CYS A 46 -12.27 -5.31 -0.90
C CYS A 46 -11.71 -6.70 -0.61
N ASN A 47 -12.54 -7.59 -0.07
CA ASN A 47 -12.20 -8.99 0.19
C ASN A 47 -12.56 -9.86 -1.02
N PHE A 48 -11.58 -10.61 -1.52
CA PHE A 48 -11.66 -11.44 -2.71
C PHE A 48 -11.54 -12.95 -2.41
N ARG A 49 -11.67 -13.36 -1.15
CA ARG A 49 -11.51 -14.75 -0.70
C ARG A 49 -12.31 -15.74 -1.55
N ASP A 50 -13.57 -15.41 -1.78
CA ASP A 50 -14.54 -16.28 -2.43
C ASP A 50 -14.71 -15.96 -3.93
N VAL A 51 -13.81 -15.15 -4.50
CA VAL A 51 -13.82 -14.82 -5.93
C VAL A 51 -13.11 -15.91 -6.73
N THR A 52 -13.84 -16.53 -7.65
CA THR A 52 -13.33 -17.66 -8.46
C THR A 52 -12.85 -17.23 -9.84
N TYR A 53 -13.27 -16.06 -10.30
CA TYR A 53 -12.89 -15.49 -11.60
C TYR A 53 -13.11 -13.98 -11.58
N ILE A 54 -12.25 -13.22 -12.26
CA ILE A 54 -12.47 -11.79 -12.52
C ILE A 54 -12.20 -11.44 -13.99
N GLY A 55 -13.16 -10.77 -14.62
CA GLY A 55 -13.06 -10.25 -15.98
C GLY A 55 -12.63 -8.78 -16.03
N SER A 56 -12.21 -8.32 -17.21
CA SER A 56 -11.74 -6.96 -17.47
C SER A 56 -12.75 -5.87 -17.08
N ALA A 57 -14.06 -6.14 -17.28
CA ALA A 57 -15.12 -5.20 -16.93
C ALA A 57 -15.17 -4.91 -15.41
N VAL A 58 -15.01 -5.95 -14.57
CA VAL A 58 -14.99 -5.77 -13.11
C VAL A 58 -13.66 -5.20 -12.64
N LEU A 59 -12.53 -5.61 -13.22
CA LEU A 59 -11.22 -4.99 -12.93
C LEU A 59 -11.25 -3.48 -13.16
N ARG A 60 -11.91 -3.03 -14.24
CA ARG A 60 -12.11 -1.62 -14.52
C ARG A 60 -12.90 -0.91 -13.42
N LEU A 61 -13.99 -1.50 -12.93
CA LEU A 61 -14.76 -0.94 -11.81
C LEU A 61 -13.91 -0.82 -10.54
N ILE A 62 -13.11 -1.84 -10.23
CA ILE A 62 -12.19 -1.86 -9.09
C ILE A 62 -11.12 -0.78 -9.23
N PHE A 63 -10.54 -0.63 -10.41
CA PHE A 63 -9.55 0.39 -10.70
C PHE A 63 -10.13 1.81 -10.61
N GLU A 64 -11.32 2.03 -11.16
CA GLU A 64 -12.03 3.32 -11.07
C GLU A 64 -12.33 3.68 -9.61
N ALA A 65 -12.78 2.71 -8.80
CA ALA A 65 -12.98 2.91 -7.36
C ALA A 65 -11.68 3.27 -6.62
N ALA A 66 -10.59 2.54 -6.90
CA ALA A 66 -9.28 2.81 -6.31
C ALA A 66 -8.77 4.22 -6.66
N ARG A 67 -8.89 4.63 -7.93
CA ARG A 67 -8.49 5.97 -8.40
C ARG A 67 -9.32 7.07 -7.76
N GLU A 68 -10.64 6.88 -7.66
CA GLU A 68 -11.53 7.88 -7.06
C GLU A 68 -11.22 8.08 -5.57
N LEU A 69 -10.93 7.02 -4.83
CA LEU A 69 -10.48 7.13 -3.44
C LEU A 69 -9.11 7.82 -3.35
N GLN A 70 -8.18 7.47 -4.24
CA GLN A 70 -6.88 8.11 -4.29
C GLN A 70 -6.97 9.62 -4.54
N ARG A 71 -7.81 10.08 -5.47
CA ARG A 71 -8.01 11.52 -5.75
C ARG A 71 -8.52 12.29 -4.53
N ARG A 72 -9.18 11.61 -3.61
CA ARG A 72 -9.75 12.18 -2.37
C ARG A 72 -8.85 11.95 -1.14
N ASN A 73 -7.60 11.51 -1.33
CA ASN A 73 -6.69 11.10 -0.26
C ASN A 73 -7.24 9.99 0.66
N ALA A 74 -8.20 9.20 0.16
CA ALA A 74 -8.73 8.02 0.83
C ALA A 74 -7.96 6.76 0.42
N THR A 75 -8.08 5.70 1.22
CA THR A 75 -7.33 4.46 1.01
C THR A 75 -8.18 3.38 0.32
N PHE A 76 -7.53 2.57 -0.51
CA PHE A 76 -8.13 1.41 -1.17
C PHE A 76 -7.17 0.23 -1.06
N ARG A 77 -7.68 -0.96 -0.72
CA ARG A 77 -6.89 -2.21 -0.74
C ARG A 77 -7.73 -3.43 -1.05
N VAL A 78 -7.10 -4.46 -1.62
CA VAL A 78 -7.67 -5.77 -1.91
C VAL A 78 -7.04 -6.80 -0.99
N ILE A 79 -7.84 -7.59 -0.29
CA ILE A 79 -7.38 -8.62 0.66
C ILE A 79 -7.83 -10.01 0.24
N GLU A 80 -7.17 -11.03 0.79
CA GLU A 80 -7.59 -12.44 0.67
C GLU A 80 -7.71 -12.89 -0.80
N CYS A 81 -6.84 -12.38 -1.67
CA CYS A 81 -6.85 -12.67 -3.09
C CYS A 81 -6.12 -13.99 -3.37
N ASN A 82 -6.83 -14.97 -3.94
CA ASN A 82 -6.23 -16.25 -4.33
C ASN A 82 -5.17 -16.06 -5.46
N PRO A 83 -4.28 -17.05 -5.68
CA PRO A 83 -3.18 -16.92 -6.64
C PRO A 83 -3.60 -16.56 -8.07
N ASP A 84 -4.70 -17.12 -8.57
CA ASP A 84 -5.18 -16.89 -9.93
C ASP A 84 -5.66 -15.45 -10.10
N ILE A 85 -6.50 -14.98 -9.19
CA ILE A 85 -6.99 -13.60 -9.20
C ILE A 85 -5.83 -12.63 -8.99
N ARG A 86 -4.89 -12.94 -8.09
CA ARG A 86 -3.69 -12.14 -7.86
C ARG A 86 -2.84 -12.02 -9.13
N ARG A 87 -2.69 -13.12 -9.89
CA ARG A 87 -1.96 -13.09 -11.16
C ARG A 87 -2.64 -12.17 -12.16
N VAL A 88 -3.97 -12.14 -12.20
CA VAL A 88 -4.71 -11.18 -13.03
C VAL A 88 -4.39 -9.74 -12.62
N PHE A 89 -4.43 -9.39 -11.33
CA PHE A 89 -4.03 -8.05 -10.85
C PHE A 89 -2.60 -7.70 -11.26
N ALA A 90 -1.65 -8.64 -11.18
CA ALA A 90 -0.27 -8.40 -11.57
C ALA A 90 -0.11 -8.19 -13.08
N LEU A 91 -0.78 -9.00 -13.91
CA LEU A 91 -0.77 -8.84 -15.37
C LEU A 91 -1.36 -7.50 -15.82
N THR A 92 -2.22 -6.89 -15.01
CA THR A 92 -2.81 -5.58 -15.29
C THR A 92 -2.12 -4.42 -14.56
N GLY A 93 -0.98 -4.64 -13.88
CA GLY A 93 -0.24 -3.59 -13.16
C GLY A 93 -0.96 -3.05 -11.91
N MET A 94 -1.87 -3.83 -11.35
CA MET A 94 -2.68 -3.49 -10.17
C MET A 94 -2.28 -4.32 -8.93
N ASP A 95 -1.14 -5.02 -8.97
CA ASP A 95 -0.57 -5.81 -7.88
C ASP A 95 -0.37 -4.99 -6.59
N HIS A 96 -0.01 -3.72 -6.72
CA HIS A 96 0.17 -2.79 -5.61
C HIS A 96 -1.12 -2.52 -4.81
N LEU A 97 -2.30 -2.87 -5.35
CA LEU A 97 -3.57 -2.78 -4.64
C LEU A 97 -3.83 -4.00 -3.76
N VAL A 98 -3.10 -5.11 -3.93
CA VAL A 98 -3.38 -6.38 -3.27
C VAL A 98 -2.46 -6.60 -2.07
N ASP A 99 -3.05 -6.79 -0.90
CA ASP A 99 -2.34 -7.15 0.33
C ASP A 99 -1.67 -8.52 0.19
N GLY A 100 -0.51 -8.69 0.85
CA GLY A 100 0.27 -9.93 0.78
C GLY A 100 0.73 -10.34 -0.63
N SER A 101 1.08 -9.39 -1.52
CA SER A 101 1.73 -9.72 -2.78
C SER A 101 2.98 -10.59 -2.53
N PRO A 102 3.29 -11.58 -3.40
CA PRO A 102 4.42 -12.49 -3.21
C PRO A 102 5.76 -11.77 -3.25
N THR A 103 5.80 -10.52 -3.70
CA THR A 103 6.94 -9.64 -3.56
C THR A 103 7.13 -9.33 -2.06
N PRO A 104 8.30 -9.63 -1.47
CA PRO A 104 8.58 -9.26 -0.09
C PRO A 104 8.23 -7.79 0.14
N PRO A 105 7.50 -7.42 1.20
CA PRO A 105 7.09 -6.03 1.42
C PRO A 105 8.29 -5.09 1.49
N ILE A 106 9.45 -5.64 1.84
CA ILE A 106 10.76 -5.02 1.71
C ILE A 106 11.79 -6.01 1.14
N THR A 107 12.71 -5.52 0.32
CA THR A 107 14.00 -6.19 0.05
C THR A 107 15.12 -5.33 0.59
N HIS A 108 16.35 -5.85 0.71
CA HIS A 108 17.47 -5.05 1.17
C HIS A 108 18.78 -5.51 0.54
N GLU A 109 19.73 -4.60 0.48
CA GLU A 109 21.12 -4.85 0.10
C GLU A 109 22.06 -4.08 1.03
N VAL A 110 23.30 -4.55 1.15
CA VAL A 110 24.38 -3.78 1.79
C VAL A 110 25.43 -3.50 0.72
N LYS A 111 25.64 -2.22 0.41
CA LYS A 111 26.63 -1.76 -0.56
C LYS A 111 27.39 -0.57 0.01
N ASP A 112 28.71 -0.58 -0.09
CA ASP A 112 29.59 0.48 0.41
C ASP A 112 29.34 0.83 1.90
N GLY A 113 29.13 -0.21 2.73
CA GLY A 113 28.81 -0.05 4.16
C GLY A 113 27.42 0.51 4.47
N THR A 114 26.60 0.77 3.44
CA THR A 114 25.25 1.30 3.56
C THR A 114 24.22 0.20 3.39
N LEU A 115 23.33 0.03 4.38
CA LEU A 115 22.15 -0.79 4.25
C LEU A 115 21.09 0.00 3.50
N ARG A 116 20.71 -0.46 2.31
CA ARG A 116 19.58 0.07 1.55
C ARG A 116 18.42 -0.90 1.66
N ILE A 117 17.29 -0.42 2.19
CA ILE A 117 16.05 -1.17 2.28
C ILE A 117 15.12 -0.63 1.19
N PHE A 118 14.72 -1.49 0.25
CA PHE A 118 13.77 -1.15 -0.79
C PHE A 118 12.38 -1.41 -0.26
N ILE A 119 11.58 -0.35 -0.20
CA ILE A 119 10.19 -0.39 0.27
C ILE A 119 9.30 -0.16 -0.95
N GLN A 120 8.24 -0.97 -1.08
CA GLN A 120 7.38 -0.94 -2.24
C GLN A 120 5.89 -1.03 -1.87
N GLY A 121 5.06 -0.44 -2.71
CA GLY A 121 3.62 -0.41 -2.53
C GLY A 121 3.16 0.67 -1.55
N ARG A 122 1.87 0.64 -1.23
CA ARG A 122 1.21 1.64 -0.39
C ARG A 122 1.62 1.48 1.08
N MET A 123 2.08 2.55 1.70
CA MET A 123 2.50 2.55 3.11
C MET A 123 1.41 3.13 4.03
N ASP A 124 0.30 2.41 4.15
CA ASP A 124 -0.75 2.69 5.13
C ASP A 124 -0.49 2.00 6.49
N ALA A 125 -1.39 2.19 7.46
CA ALA A 125 -1.23 1.63 8.80
C ALA A 125 -1.16 0.10 8.82
N VAL A 126 -1.89 -0.57 7.93
CA VAL A 126 -1.90 -2.04 7.85
C VAL A 126 -0.57 -2.52 7.31
N ARG A 127 -0.16 -2.00 6.14
CA ARG A 127 1.10 -2.40 5.50
C ARG A 127 2.31 -2.10 6.38
N VAL A 128 2.32 -0.95 7.04
CA VAL A 128 3.39 -0.58 7.98
C VAL A 128 3.43 -1.54 9.17
N GLY A 129 2.27 -1.99 9.67
CA GLY A 129 2.20 -3.02 10.70
C GLY A 129 2.90 -4.31 10.30
N GLU A 130 2.69 -4.77 9.06
CA GLU A 130 3.30 -6.01 8.52
C GLU A 130 4.83 -5.94 8.41
N LEU A 131 5.38 -4.78 8.04
CA LEU A 131 6.82 -4.61 7.78
C LEU A 131 7.63 -4.15 9.01
N ARG A 132 6.98 -3.63 10.06
CA ARG A 132 7.64 -2.93 11.18
C ARG A 132 8.74 -3.73 11.83
N ASP A 133 8.47 -4.99 12.19
CA ASP A 133 9.43 -5.84 12.90
C ASP A 133 10.62 -6.25 12.03
N SER A 134 10.38 -6.47 10.74
CA SER A 134 11.43 -6.80 9.77
C SER A 134 12.35 -5.60 9.55
N VAL A 135 11.80 -4.40 9.35
CA VAL A 135 12.59 -3.16 9.26
C VAL A 135 13.40 -2.92 10.53
N ARG A 136 12.75 -3.01 11.70
CA ARG A 136 13.42 -2.78 12.99
C ARG A 136 14.61 -3.72 13.18
N ARG A 137 14.47 -5.00 12.87
CA ARG A 137 15.55 -5.99 12.97
C ARG A 137 16.73 -5.62 12.07
N LEU A 138 16.48 -5.33 10.80
CA LEU A 138 17.52 -4.97 9.83
C LEU A 138 18.30 -3.73 10.26
N VAL A 139 17.59 -2.69 10.69
CA VAL A 139 18.21 -1.43 11.14
C VAL A 139 19.02 -1.63 12.42
N ALA A 140 18.52 -2.40 13.38
CA ALA A 140 19.22 -2.65 14.65
C ALA A 140 20.46 -3.56 14.50
N SER A 141 20.47 -4.46 13.51
CA SER A 141 21.61 -5.33 13.24
C SER A 141 22.73 -4.65 12.45
N HIS A 142 22.44 -3.57 11.73
CA HIS A 142 23.43 -2.90 10.87
C HIS A 142 24.30 -1.92 11.67
N ARG A 143 25.54 -1.71 11.22
CA ARG A 143 26.54 -0.82 11.85
C ARG A 143 27.07 0.26 10.91
N GLY A 144 26.32 0.58 9.86
CA GLY A 144 26.62 1.66 8.94
C GLY A 144 25.38 2.47 8.59
N SER A 145 25.51 3.36 7.60
CA SER A 145 24.40 4.20 7.15
C SER A 145 23.19 3.36 6.70
N VAL A 146 21.99 3.88 6.94
CA VAL A 146 20.72 3.25 6.55
C VAL A 146 20.00 4.15 5.55
N ARG A 147 19.52 3.58 4.46
CA ARG A 147 18.76 4.27 3.41
C ARG A 147 17.48 3.51 3.13
N PHE A 148 16.35 4.20 3.11
CA PHE A 148 15.14 3.62 2.54
C PHE A 148 15.01 4.12 1.11
N ASP A 149 15.07 3.20 0.16
CA ASP A 149 14.68 3.46 -1.21
C ASP A 149 13.17 3.32 -1.31
N ILE A 150 12.50 4.43 -1.61
CA ILE A 150 11.04 4.51 -1.65
C ILE A 150 10.53 4.90 -3.04
N THR A 151 11.31 4.58 -4.09
CA THR A 151 10.92 4.80 -5.50
C THR A 151 9.57 4.17 -5.82
N ALA A 152 9.32 2.98 -5.27
CA ALA A 152 8.12 2.19 -5.50
C ALA A 152 7.02 2.43 -4.44
N VAL A 153 7.09 3.53 -3.69
CA VAL A 153 6.07 3.91 -2.68
C VAL A 153 5.20 5.04 -3.24
N PRO A 154 4.05 4.73 -3.88
CA PRO A 154 3.16 5.75 -4.45
C PRO A 154 2.34 6.50 -3.39
N TYR A 155 2.34 6.04 -2.14
CA TYR A 155 1.54 6.60 -1.06
C TYR A 155 2.14 6.30 0.31
N ALA A 156 2.17 7.31 1.18
CA ALA A 156 2.62 7.20 2.56
C ALA A 156 1.63 7.88 3.53
N ALA A 157 1.15 7.12 4.52
CA ALA A 157 0.34 7.64 5.62
C ALA A 157 1.22 8.00 6.83
N SER A 158 0.61 8.55 7.89
CA SER A 158 1.28 8.87 9.16
C SER A 158 2.04 7.69 9.77
N ALA A 159 1.52 6.46 9.61
CA ALA A 159 2.20 5.25 10.05
C ALA A 159 3.59 5.08 9.41
N PHE A 160 3.73 5.41 8.12
CA PHE A 160 5.01 5.33 7.43
C PHE A 160 6.00 6.38 7.92
N VAL A 161 5.51 7.59 8.20
CA VAL A 161 6.32 8.65 8.80
C VAL A 161 6.87 8.20 10.16
N HIS A 162 6.02 7.59 11.01
CA HIS A 162 6.45 7.05 12.30
C HIS A 162 7.49 5.93 12.14
N LEU A 163 7.31 5.02 11.18
CA LEU A 163 8.30 4.00 10.87
C LEU A 163 9.67 4.63 10.52
N CYS A 164 9.68 5.67 9.70
CA CYS A 164 10.90 6.38 9.32
C CYS A 164 11.56 7.08 10.51
N ILE A 165 10.78 7.66 11.43
CA ILE A 165 11.28 8.25 12.67
C ILE A 165 11.92 7.18 13.56
N ASP A 166 11.24 6.05 13.75
CA ASP A 166 11.73 4.94 14.56
C ASP A 166 13.04 4.38 13.99
N ALA A 167 13.10 4.20 12.67
CA ALA A 167 14.31 3.77 11.96
C ALA A 167 15.45 4.80 12.11
N SER A 168 15.15 6.10 11.96
CA SER A 168 16.12 7.18 12.15
C SER A 168 16.71 7.21 13.56
N LYS A 169 15.86 7.08 14.59
CA LYS A 169 16.29 7.01 15.99
C LYS A 169 17.18 5.80 16.24
N THR A 170 16.80 4.63 15.70
CA THR A 170 17.55 3.38 15.86
C THR A 170 18.93 3.47 15.19
N ALA A 171 19.00 4.03 13.97
CA ALA A 171 20.26 4.26 13.28
C ALA A 171 21.17 5.25 14.05
N LYS A 172 20.61 6.38 14.51
CA LYS A 172 21.34 7.40 15.28
C LYS A 172 21.88 6.86 16.61
N ALA A 173 21.12 6.02 17.31
CA ALA A 173 21.56 5.37 18.54
C ALA A 173 22.81 4.49 18.32
N SER A 174 23.01 4.01 17.09
CA SER A 174 24.20 3.23 16.69
C SER A 174 25.29 4.09 16.05
N GLY A 175 25.20 5.43 16.13
CA GLY A 175 26.13 6.37 15.50
C GLY A 175 25.98 6.51 13.98
N ASN A 176 24.93 5.95 13.40
CA ASN A 176 24.74 5.87 11.96
C ASN A 176 23.76 6.92 11.42
N ASN A 177 23.95 7.30 10.16
CA ASN A 177 23.05 8.22 9.47
C ASN A 177 21.87 7.49 8.83
N PHE A 178 20.70 8.12 8.81
CA PHE A 178 19.48 7.62 8.16
C PHE A 178 19.00 8.62 7.11
N GLY A 179 18.41 8.12 6.01
CA GLY A 179 17.71 8.98 5.07
C GLY A 179 16.84 8.23 4.08
N LEU A 180 15.94 8.97 3.43
CA LEU A 180 15.04 8.49 2.38
C LEU A 180 15.61 8.89 1.02
N GLU A 181 15.67 7.95 0.09
CA GLU A 181 16.16 8.14 -1.27
C GLU A 181 15.02 7.96 -2.29
N ARG A 182 15.14 8.64 -3.44
CA ARG A 182 14.23 8.50 -4.60
C ARG A 182 12.75 8.70 -4.23
N VAL A 183 12.48 9.76 -3.48
CA VAL A 183 11.17 10.06 -2.91
C VAL A 183 10.27 10.72 -3.95
N ALA A 184 9.10 10.15 -4.22
CA ALA A 184 8.09 10.77 -5.08
C ALA A 184 7.62 12.13 -4.50
N PRO A 185 7.30 13.15 -5.33
CA PRO A 185 6.94 14.50 -4.86
C PRO A 185 5.80 14.52 -3.83
N GLU A 186 4.77 13.68 -4.02
CA GLU A 186 3.62 13.58 -3.13
C GLU A 186 4.02 13.05 -1.76
N VAL A 187 4.90 12.05 -1.72
CA VAL A 187 5.43 11.50 -0.46
C VAL A 187 6.38 12.50 0.20
N ALA A 188 7.25 13.16 -0.56
CA ALA A 188 8.14 14.21 -0.04
C ALA A 188 7.34 15.34 0.62
N GLN A 189 6.19 15.71 0.06
CA GLN A 189 5.30 16.71 0.63
C GLN A 189 4.78 16.30 2.02
N VAL A 190 4.46 15.03 2.24
CA VAL A 190 4.05 14.51 3.56
C VAL A 190 5.14 14.76 4.60
N PHE A 191 6.41 14.49 4.27
CA PHE A 191 7.53 14.73 5.18
C PHE A 191 7.80 16.22 5.40
N ARG A 192 7.65 17.07 4.38
CA ARG A 192 7.76 18.52 4.53
C ARG A 192 6.69 19.09 5.46
N LEU A 193 5.43 18.67 5.29
CA LEU A 193 4.33 19.08 6.16
C LEU A 193 4.51 18.61 7.60
N ALA A 194 5.16 17.45 7.80
CA ALA A 194 5.50 16.92 9.12
C ALA A 194 6.76 17.58 9.75
N GLY A 195 7.43 18.51 9.06
CA GLY A 195 8.68 19.13 9.54
C GLY A 195 9.88 18.18 9.53
N LEU A 196 9.84 17.14 8.70
CA LEU A 196 10.82 16.05 8.63
C LEU A 196 11.63 16.06 7.33
N GLN A 197 11.77 17.22 6.70
CA GLN A 197 12.54 17.37 5.46
C GLN A 197 14.02 16.96 5.60
N SER A 198 14.57 16.99 6.82
CA SER A 198 15.94 16.53 7.10
C SER A 198 16.13 15.02 6.89
N LEU A 199 15.05 14.24 6.83
CA LEU A 199 15.10 12.82 6.49
C LEU A 199 15.14 12.58 4.98
N LEU A 200 14.77 13.57 4.17
CA LEU A 200 14.78 13.47 2.72
C LEU A 200 16.20 13.73 2.22
N LEU A 201 16.81 12.73 1.58
CA LEU A 201 18.05 12.94 0.86
C LEU A 201 17.70 13.45 -0.53
N SER A 202 18.26 14.59 -0.89
CA SER A 202 18.08 15.19 -2.21
C SER A 202 18.42 14.17 -3.29
N SER A 203 17.45 13.87 -4.15
CA SER A 203 17.74 13.23 -5.44
C SER A 203 18.44 14.27 -6.32
N LEU A 204 19.68 13.98 -6.72
CA LEU A 204 20.25 14.52 -7.95
C LEU A 204 19.36 14.08 -9.14
#